data_AF-A0A8T4XN08-F1
#
_entry.id   AF-A0A8T4XN08-F1
#
_cell.length_a   1.000
_cell.length_b   1.000
_cell.length_c   1.000
_cell.angle_alpha   90.00
_cell.angle_beta   90.00
_cell.angle_gamma   90.00
#
_symmetry.space_group_name_H-M   'P 1'
#
loop_
_entity.id
_entity.type
_entity.pdbx_description
1 polymer ?
#
loop_
_entity_poly.entity_id
_entity_poly.type
_entity_poly.pdbx_seq_one_letter_code
_entity_poly.pdbx_strand_id
1 'polypeptide(L)'
;MTEDKPKEIKEKDLPWFYRLILKIPGTEFLENAGGVFWAILMPIFLVAEFFFSLFLLVAFPFPINIILVSVIPAITLALFVKISLKRFINWWNANFGESRFNWNMEKTLDEYIAILQRKRGKKSIEEKS
;
A
#
# COMPACT_ATOMS: atom_id res chain seq x y z
N MET A 1 -24.28 -8.59 -16.29
CA MET A 1 -23.09 -7.88 -15.79
C MET A 1 -22.21 -8.91 -15.13
N THR A 2 -21.10 -9.28 -15.76
CA THR A 2 -20.14 -10.25 -15.22
C THR A 2 -19.40 -9.57 -14.08
N GLU A 3 -19.68 -10.01 -12.85
CA GLU A 3 -18.93 -9.57 -11.66
C GLU A 3 -17.50 -10.07 -11.79
N ASP A 4 -16.58 -9.17 -12.14
CA ASP A 4 -15.15 -9.45 -12.15
C ASP A 4 -14.71 -9.55 -10.68
N LYS A 5 -14.72 -10.78 -10.14
CA LYS A 5 -14.25 -11.05 -8.79
C LYS A 5 -12.80 -10.53 -8.68
N PRO A 6 -12.47 -9.77 -7.63
CA PRO A 6 -11.10 -9.28 -7.46
C PRO A 6 -10.17 -10.48 -7.33
N LYS A 7 -9.32 -10.68 -8.35
CA LYS A 7 -8.35 -11.77 -8.38
C LYS A 7 -7.15 -11.41 -7.53
N GLU A 8 -6.56 -12.43 -6.91
CA GLU A 8 -5.26 -12.30 -6.24
C GLU A 8 -4.20 -11.76 -7.22
N ILE A 9 -3.41 -10.80 -6.75
CA ILE A 9 -2.30 -10.27 -7.53
C ILE A 9 -1.13 -11.25 -7.39
N LYS A 10 -0.83 -11.97 -8.47
CA LYS A 10 0.37 -12.79 -8.57
C LYS A 10 1.50 -11.96 -9.14
N GLU A 11 2.71 -12.18 -8.65
CA GLU A 11 3.92 -11.48 -9.14
C GLU A 11 4.14 -11.66 -10.66
N LYS A 12 3.65 -12.78 -11.21
CA LYS A 12 3.67 -13.11 -12.64
C LYS A 12 2.69 -12.31 -13.50
N ASP A 13 1.78 -11.55 -12.90
CA ASP A 13 0.81 -10.71 -13.61
C ASP A 13 1.22 -9.22 -13.58
N LEU A 14 2.27 -8.88 -12.81
CA LEU A 14 2.78 -7.53 -12.73
C LEU A 14 3.53 -7.13 -14.02
N PRO A 15 3.49 -5.85 -14.43
CA PRO A 15 4.36 -5.32 -15.46
C PRO A 15 5.85 -5.60 -15.21
N TRP A 16 6.63 -5.74 -16.27
CA TRP A 16 8.03 -6.20 -16.22
C TRP A 16 8.93 -5.35 -15.30
N PHE A 17 8.74 -4.03 -15.29
CA PHE A 17 9.52 -3.11 -14.48
C PHE A 17 9.26 -3.28 -12.98
N TYR A 18 8.02 -3.60 -12.58
CA TYR A 18 7.71 -3.91 -11.19
C TYR A 18 8.35 -5.23 -10.72
N ARG A 19 8.39 -6.25 -11.59
CA ARG A 19 9.11 -7.50 -11.29
C ARG A 19 10.60 -7.26 -11.10
N LEU A 20 11.18 -6.34 -11.87
CA LEU A 20 12.58 -5.98 -11.75
C LEU A 20 12.88 -5.36 -10.38
N ILE A 21 12.02 -4.42 -9.95
CA ILE A 21 12.13 -3.75 -8.65
C ILE A 21 11.95 -4.75 -7.49
N LEU A 22 11.01 -5.69 -7.60
CA LEU A 22 10.78 -6.73 -6.59
C LEU A 22 11.96 -7.70 -6.42
N LYS A 23 12.77 -7.89 -7.47
CA LYS A 23 13.92 -8.81 -7.46
C LYS A 23 15.16 -8.31 -6.72
N ILE A 24 15.19 -7.05 -6.31
CA ILE A 24 16.36 -6.44 -5.65
C ILE A 24 16.59 -7.10 -4.27
N PRO A 25 17.71 -7.79 -4.00
CA PRO A 25 17.94 -8.41 -2.68
C PRO A 25 18.22 -7.36 -1.59
N GLY A 26 17.97 -7.70 -0.32
CA GLY A 26 18.46 -6.92 0.83
C GLY A 26 17.48 -5.96 1.52
N THR A 27 16.20 -5.94 1.15
CA THR A 27 15.18 -5.06 1.79
C THR A 27 14.29 -5.75 2.82
N GLU A 28 14.54 -7.03 3.11
CA GLU A 28 13.66 -7.85 3.98
C GLU A 28 13.49 -7.26 5.39
N PHE A 29 14.55 -6.66 5.95
CA PHE A 29 14.49 -5.99 7.25
C PHE A 29 13.57 -4.74 7.23
N LEU A 30 13.65 -3.95 6.16
CA LEU A 30 12.83 -2.74 5.99
C LEU A 30 11.37 -3.10 5.70
N GLU A 31 11.14 -4.20 5.00
CA GLU A 31 9.81 -4.73 4.71
C GLU A 31 9.08 -5.18 5.98
N ASN A 32 9.79 -5.78 6.94
CA ASN A 32 9.21 -6.22 8.22
C ASN A 32 9.01 -5.08 9.23
N ALA A 33 9.69 -3.95 9.06
CA ALA A 33 9.62 -2.81 9.99
C ALA A 33 8.29 -2.02 9.94
N GLY A 34 7.34 -2.40 9.09
CA GLY A 34 5.93 -2.01 9.18
C GLY A 34 5.69 -0.50 9.36
N GLY A 35 4.99 -0.12 10.44
CA GLY A 35 4.70 1.28 10.75
C GLY A 35 5.92 2.10 11.19
N VAL A 36 6.92 1.46 11.81
CA VAL A 36 8.15 2.13 12.26
C VAL A 36 8.98 2.62 11.08
N PHE A 37 9.01 1.84 10.00
CA PHE A 37 9.63 2.25 8.74
C PHE A 37 9.07 3.59 8.25
N TRP A 38 7.75 3.73 8.21
CA TRP A 38 7.09 4.94 7.68
C TRP A 38 7.07 6.12 8.67
N ALA A 39 6.92 5.86 9.97
CA ALA A 39 6.75 6.91 10.97
C ALA A 39 8.08 7.50 11.46
N ILE A 40 9.16 6.71 11.47
CA ILE A 40 10.43 7.08 12.09
C ILE A 40 11.56 7.00 11.07
N LEU A 41 11.71 5.84 10.42
CA LEU A 41 12.85 5.63 9.52
C LEU A 41 12.77 6.57 8.30
N MET A 42 11.57 6.72 7.73
CA MET A 42 11.31 7.54 6.55
C MET A 42 11.65 9.02 6.76
N PRO A 43 11.10 9.71 7.78
CA PRO A 43 11.40 11.11 7.99
C PRO A 43 12.88 11.36 8.28
N ILE A 44 13.51 10.49 9.09
CA ILE A 44 14.94 10.58 9.39
C ILE A 44 15.76 10.42 8.10
N PHE A 45 15.42 9.43 7.27
CA PHE A 45 16.11 9.18 6.02
C PHE A 45 15.99 10.36 5.05
N LEU A 46 14.80 10.95 4.91
CA LEU A 46 14.60 12.14 4.07
C LEU A 46 15.42 13.35 4.54
N VAL A 47 15.46 13.60 5.85
CA VAL A 47 16.28 14.68 6.41
C VAL A 47 17.76 14.41 6.17
N ALA A 48 18.22 13.18 6.42
CA ALA A 48 19.60 12.79 6.16
C ALA A 48 19.97 12.88 4.68
N GLU A 49 19.10 12.43 3.78
CA GLU A 49 19.26 12.51 2.32
C GLU A 49 19.35 13.95 1.86
N PHE A 50 18.56 14.86 2.42
CA PHE A 50 18.65 16.28 2.12
C PHE A 50 20.02 16.87 2.47
N PHE A 51 20.50 16.65 3.70
CA PHE A 51 21.82 17.13 4.10
C PHE A 51 22.96 16.46 3.34
N PHE A 52 22.82 15.17 3.02
CA PHE A 52 23.80 14.45 2.22
C PHE A 52 23.85 14.98 0.78
N SER A 53 22.69 15.29 0.20
CA SER A 53 22.61 15.90 -1.12
C SER A 53 23.26 17.28 -1.14
N LEU A 54 23.02 18.12 -0.12
CA LEU A 54 23.71 19.40 0.03
C LEU A 54 25.22 19.22 0.15
N PHE A 55 25.66 18.27 0.97
CA PHE A 55 27.08 17.96 1.13
C PHE A 55 27.72 17.56 -0.21
N LEU A 56 27.09 16.64 -0.96
CA LEU A 56 27.60 16.20 -2.27
C LEU A 56 27.65 17.35 -3.28
N LEU A 57 26.68 18.26 -3.23
CA LEU A 57 26.62 19.39 -4.12
C LEU A 57 27.77 20.38 -3.91
N VAL A 58 28.19 20.56 -2.66
CA VAL A 58 29.28 21.47 -2.25
C VAL A 58 30.65 20.80 -2.31
N ALA A 59 30.74 19.52 -1.94
CA ALA A 59 32.00 18.79 -1.83
C ALA A 59 32.59 18.36 -3.18
N PHE A 60 31.76 18.22 -4.22
CA PHE A 60 32.19 17.78 -5.55
C PHE A 60 32.03 18.88 -6.60
N PRO A 61 32.98 18.99 -7.55
CA PRO A 61 32.86 19.93 -8.65
C PRO A 61 31.79 19.49 -9.66
N PHE A 62 31.24 20.47 -10.37
CA PHE A 62 30.36 20.22 -11.51
C PHE A 62 31.12 19.50 -12.63
N PRO A 63 30.50 18.51 -13.33
CA PRO A 63 29.10 18.06 -13.22
C PRO A 63 28.90 16.83 -12.30
N ILE A 64 29.98 16.32 -11.70
CA ILE A 64 29.96 15.07 -10.92
C ILE A 64 28.99 15.17 -9.75
N ASN A 65 28.90 16.35 -9.13
CA ASN A 65 27.94 16.62 -8.06
C ASN A 65 26.47 16.42 -8.47
N ILE A 66 26.06 16.82 -9.68
CA ILE A 66 24.69 16.62 -10.19
C ILE A 66 24.42 15.13 -10.41
N ILE A 67 25.39 14.38 -10.93
CA ILE A 67 25.24 12.94 -11.14
C ILE A 67 25.07 12.24 -9.78
N LEU A 68 25.89 12.57 -8.79
CA LEU A 68 25.80 11.99 -7.46
C LEU A 68 24.46 12.34 -6.78
N VAL A 69 24.08 13.61 -6.80
CA VAL A 69 22.82 14.10 -6.20
C VAL A 69 21.57 13.54 -6.88
N SER A 70 21.65 13.09 -8.14
CA SER A 70 20.51 12.46 -8.82
C SER A 70 20.45 10.94 -8.65
N VAL A 71 21.60 10.26 -8.63
CA VAL A 71 21.66 8.80 -8.51
C VAL A 71 21.19 8.32 -7.14
N ILE A 72 21.58 9.01 -6.08
CA ILE A 72 21.25 8.59 -4.70
C ILE A 72 19.73 8.61 -4.45
N PRO A 73 19.00 9.71 -4.72
CA PRO A 73 17.55 9.73 -4.59
C PRO A 73 16.84 8.75 -5.53
N ALA A 74 17.38 8.51 -6.73
CA ALA A 74 16.79 7.53 -7.64
C ALA A 74 16.86 6.10 -7.07
N ILE A 75 17.98 5.72 -6.46
CA ILE A 75 18.14 4.43 -5.79
C ILE A 75 17.23 4.34 -4.56
N THR A 76 17.20 5.39 -3.73
CA THR A 76 16.28 5.52 -2.59
C THR A 76 14.85 5.28 -3.04
N LEU A 77 14.39 6.00 -4.07
CA LEU A 77 13.04 5.92 -4.59
C LEU A 77 12.70 4.52 -5.11
N ALA A 78 13.63 3.86 -5.79
CA ALA A 78 13.44 2.48 -6.25
C ALA A 78 13.20 1.51 -5.08
N LEU A 79 13.96 1.64 -3.98
CA LEU A 79 13.76 0.85 -2.76
C LEU A 79 12.40 1.14 -2.12
N PHE A 80 11.99 2.40 -2.08
CA PHE A 80 10.68 2.81 -1.57
C PHE A 80 9.52 2.22 -2.36
N VAL A 81 9.60 2.30 -3.69
CA VAL A 81 8.60 1.71 -4.59
C VAL A 81 8.53 0.20 -4.37
N LYS A 82 9.68 -0.47 -4.20
CA LYS A 82 9.72 -1.91 -3.91
C LYS A 82 8.94 -2.26 -2.63
N ILE A 83 9.28 -1.61 -1.52
CA ILE A 83 8.68 -1.87 -0.20
C ILE A 83 7.18 -1.60 -0.26
N SER A 84 6.79 -0.48 -0.88
CA SER A 84 5.40 -0.09 -1.03
C SER A 84 4.61 -1.09 -1.86
N LEU A 85 5.18 -1.54 -2.99
CA LEU A 85 4.53 -2.49 -3.87
C LEU A 85 4.34 -3.86 -3.20
N LYS A 86 5.37 -4.38 -2.52
CA LYS A 86 5.27 -5.66 -1.81
C LYS A 86 4.23 -5.60 -0.70
N ARG A 87 4.20 -4.50 0.05
CA ARG A 87 3.19 -4.26 1.10
C ARG A 87 1.79 -4.12 0.51
N PHE A 88 1.64 -3.44 -0.62
CA PHE A 88 0.39 -3.32 -1.33
C PHE A 88 -0.12 -4.68 -1.82
N ILE A 89 0.73 -5.50 -2.45
CA ILE A 89 0.36 -6.86 -2.89
C ILE A 89 -0.06 -7.71 -1.70
N ASN A 90 0.70 -7.69 -0.60
CA ASN A 90 0.36 -8.43 0.61
C ASN A 90 -0.96 -7.96 1.22
N TRP A 91 -1.17 -6.64 1.31
CA TRP A 91 -2.42 -6.06 1.80
C TRP A 91 -3.59 -6.40 0.87
N TRP A 92 -3.40 -6.31 -0.44
CA TRP A 92 -4.42 -6.62 -1.43
C TRP A 92 -4.82 -8.09 -1.36
N ASN A 93 -3.85 -9.00 -1.37
CA ASN A 93 -4.11 -10.43 -1.26
C ASN A 93 -4.70 -10.81 0.11
N ALA A 94 -4.37 -10.09 1.18
CA ALA A 94 -4.98 -10.32 2.49
C ALA A 94 -6.45 -9.86 2.57
N ASN A 95 -6.82 -8.78 1.88
CA ASN A 95 -8.19 -8.22 1.95
C ASN A 95 -9.12 -8.70 0.84
N PHE A 96 -8.56 -9.01 -0.34
CA PHE A 96 -9.30 -9.35 -1.54
C PHE A 96 -8.93 -10.72 -2.12
N GLY A 97 -7.91 -11.40 -1.56
CA GLY A 97 -7.53 -12.75 -1.97
C GLY A 97 -8.49 -13.83 -1.47
N GLU A 98 -8.49 -14.96 -2.16
CA GLU A 98 -9.63 -15.86 -2.40
C GLU A 98 -10.19 -16.62 -1.17
N SER A 99 -9.84 -16.32 0.10
CA SER A 99 -10.24 -17.25 1.18
C SER A 99 -10.62 -16.74 2.57
N ARG A 100 -10.73 -15.44 2.87
CA ARG A 100 -11.16 -15.02 4.24
C ARG A 100 -12.31 -14.06 4.35
N PHE A 101 -12.57 -13.25 3.34
CA PHE A 101 -13.73 -12.37 3.36
C PHE A 101 -14.76 -12.89 2.36
N ASN A 102 -15.50 -13.91 2.80
CA ASN A 102 -16.78 -14.23 2.19
C ASN A 102 -17.72 -13.08 2.59
N TRP A 103 -17.58 -11.93 1.92
CA TRP A 103 -18.61 -10.88 1.86
C TRP A 103 -19.80 -11.57 1.21
N ASN A 104 -20.57 -12.28 2.02
CA ASN A 104 -21.86 -12.78 1.59
C ASN A 104 -22.74 -11.53 1.56
N MET A 105 -22.55 -10.73 0.50
CA MET A 105 -23.23 -9.46 0.25
C MET A 105 -24.73 -9.69 0.37
N GLU A 106 -25.21 -10.84 -0.08
CA GLU A 106 -26.56 -11.35 0.08
C GLU A 106 -26.98 -11.43 1.56
N LYS A 107 -26.18 -12.08 2.42
CA LYS A 107 -26.44 -12.15 3.87
C LYS A 107 -26.41 -10.77 4.55
N THR A 108 -25.53 -9.88 4.10
CA THR A 108 -25.40 -8.52 4.64
C THR A 108 -26.57 -7.63 4.21
N LEU A 109 -27.03 -7.80 2.97
CA LEU A 109 -28.26 -7.16 2.45
C LEU A 109 -29.49 -7.68 3.18
N ASP A 110 -29.58 -8.99 3.41
CA ASP A 110 -30.70 -9.60 4.12
C ASP A 110 -30.77 -9.12 5.57
N GLU A 111 -29.63 -9.04 6.28
CA GLU A 111 -29.59 -8.43 7.62
C GLU A 111 -29.99 -6.95 7.60
N TYR A 112 -29.54 -6.20 6.59
CA TYR A 112 -29.92 -4.79 6.44
C TYR A 112 -31.42 -4.61 6.16
N ILE A 113 -32.00 -5.41 5.28
CA ILE A 113 -33.44 -5.41 4.96
C ILE A 113 -34.24 -5.81 6.22
N ALA A 114 -33.80 -6.82 6.96
CA ALA A 114 -34.44 -7.25 8.20
C ALA A 114 -34.43 -6.13 9.25
N ILE A 115 -33.32 -5.39 9.40
CA ILE A 115 -33.24 -4.24 10.31
C ILE A 115 -34.19 -3.11 9.87
N LEU A 116 -34.27 -2.83 8.57
CA LEU A 116 -35.18 -1.81 8.03
C LEU A 116 -36.65 -2.16 8.25
N GLN A 117 -37.02 -3.43 8.02
CA GLN A 117 -38.38 -3.91 8.28
C GLN A 117 -38.73 -3.85 9.78
N ARG A 118 -37.79 -4.21 10.64
CA ARG A 118 -37.96 -4.15 12.10
C ARG A 118 -38.14 -2.72 12.61
N LYS A 119 -37.44 -1.74 12.02
CA LYS A 119 -37.65 -0.31 12.31
C LYS A 119 -39.00 0.20 11.79
N ARG A 120 -39.44 -0.24 10.61
CA ARG A 120 -40.76 0.13 10.04
C ARG A 120 -41.92 -0.39 10.89
N GLY A 121 -41.85 -1.64 11.35
CA GLY A 121 -42.87 -2.26 12.19
C GLY A 121 -42.99 -1.62 13.58
N LYS A 122 -41.87 -1.18 14.19
CA LYS A 122 -41.90 -0.44 15.46
C LYS A 122 -42.56 0.94 15.32
N LYS A 123 -42.27 1.67 14.23
CA LYS A 123 -42.84 3.00 13.99
C LYS A 123 -44.37 2.97 13.84
N SER A 124 -44.92 1.92 13.20
CA SER A 124 -46.37 1.77 13.04
C SER A 124 -47.15 1.41 14.32
N ILE A 125 -46.44 1.00 15.39
CA ILE A 125 -47.04 0.67 16.69
C ILE A 125 -47.03 1.91 17.60
N GLU A 126 -46.01 2.76 17.52
CA GLU A 126 -45.96 4.04 18.27
C GLU A 126 -46.93 5.10 17.72
N GLU A 127 -47.24 5.12 16.42
CA GLU A 127 -48.22 6.08 15.85
C GLU A 127 -49.69 5.73 16.12
N LYS A 128 -49.97 4.55 16.71
CA LYS A 128 -51.34 4.08 17.03
C LYS A 128 -51.64 4.01 18.54
N SER A 129 -50.68 4.40 19.39
CA SER A 129 -50.85 4.53 20.84
C SER A 129 -50.93 5.98 21.25
#